data_AF-A0A7W1XA72-F1
#
_entry.id   AF-A0A7W1XA72-F1
#
_cell.length_a   1.000
_cell.length_b   1.000
_cell.length_c   1.000
_cell.angle_alpha   90.00
_cell.angle_beta   90.00
_cell.angle_gamma   90.00
#
_symmetry.space_group_name_H-M   'P 1'
#
loop_
_entity.id
_entity.type
_entity.pdbx_description
1 polymer ?
#
loop_
_entity_poly.entity_id
_entity_poly.type
_entity_poly.pdbx_seq_one_letter_code
_entity_poly.pdbx_strand_id
1 'polypeptide(L)' 'MGKKRTREKGVNRPAKPRYTCMSNVYHQKEIAPLEKKYRQALNAKNYEVADTLLRELTKAQEEHRLWHHRKEKVRIK' A
#
# COMPACT_ATOMS: atom_id res chain seq x y z
N MET A 1 47.34 1.73 -30.73
CA MET A 1 47.12 2.02 -29.28
C MET A 1 46.08 3.13 -29.13
N GLY A 2 44.78 2.79 -29.12
CA GLY A 2 43.69 3.77 -29.02
C GLY A 2 43.28 4.04 -27.57
N LYS A 3 43.42 5.29 -27.11
CA LYS A 3 43.06 5.73 -25.76
C LYS A 3 41.56 5.53 -25.51
N LYS A 4 41.20 4.65 -24.56
CA LYS A 4 39.83 4.50 -24.05
C LYS A 4 39.42 5.82 -23.37
N ARG A 5 38.45 6.53 -23.92
CA ARG A 5 37.84 7.71 -23.29
C ARG A 5 36.98 7.21 -22.11
N THR A 6 37.46 7.39 -20.89
CA THR A 6 36.68 7.22 -19.67
C THR A 6 35.58 8.28 -19.68
N ARG A 7 34.36 7.89 -20.07
CA ARG A 7 33.18 8.74 -19.94
C ARG A 7 32.98 9.00 -18.44
N GLU A 8 33.17 10.24 -18.00
CA GLU A 8 32.88 10.64 -16.63
C GLU A 8 31.47 10.18 -16.26
N LYS A 9 31.34 9.43 -15.17
CA LYS A 9 30.04 8.99 -14.66
C LYS A 9 29.27 10.25 -14.32
N GLY A 10 28.14 10.47 -15.01
CA GLY A 10 27.31 11.64 -14.78
C GLY A 10 26.98 11.81 -13.31
N VAL A 11 27.06 13.05 -12.82
CA VAL A 11 26.74 13.46 -11.44
C VAL A 11 25.44 12.78 -11.01
N ASN A 12 25.50 12.04 -9.89
CA ASN A 12 24.38 11.26 -9.37
C ASN A 12 23.29 12.22 -8.87
N ARG A 13 22.37 12.63 -9.77
CA ARG A 13 21.28 13.56 -9.44
C ARG A 13 20.35 12.91 -8.42
N PRO A 14 19.88 13.64 -7.40
CA PRO A 14 18.93 13.09 -6.43
C PRO A 14 17.65 12.63 -7.15
N ALA A 15 17.13 11.48 -6.72
CA ALA A 15 15.91 10.93 -7.28
C ALA A 15 14.73 11.88 -7.08
N LYS A 16 13.87 12.00 -8.10
CA LYS A 16 12.65 12.80 -8.01
C LYS A 16 11.72 12.22 -6.93
N PRO A 17 11.02 13.06 -6.16
CA PRO A 17 10.07 12.59 -5.17
C PRO A 17 8.95 11.78 -5.83
N ARG A 18 8.62 10.63 -5.24
CA ARG A 18 7.51 9.76 -5.68
C ARG A 18 6.31 10.01 -4.78
N TYR A 19 5.11 9.89 -5.34
CA TYR A 19 3.86 10.07 -4.62
C TYR A 19 2.94 8.86 -4.89
N THR A 20 2.09 8.54 -3.93
CA THR A 20 1.01 7.55 -4.06
C THR A 20 -0.30 8.16 -3.57
N CYS A 21 -1.42 7.55 -3.95
CA CYS A 21 -2.72 7.92 -3.38
C CYS A 21 -2.80 7.43 -1.93
N MET A 22 -3.42 8.25 -1.07
CA MET A 22 -3.68 7.89 0.34
C MET A 22 -4.56 6.63 0.43
N SER A 23 -5.47 6.42 -0.52
CA SER A 23 -6.26 5.19 -0.63
C SER A 23 -5.38 3.93 -0.70
N ASN A 24 -4.31 3.96 -1.49
CA ASN A 24 -3.38 2.83 -1.60
C ASN A 24 -2.64 2.58 -0.28
N VAL A 25 -2.24 3.65 0.41
CA VAL A 25 -1.58 3.56 1.72
C VAL A 25 -2.53 2.97 2.75
N TYR A 26 -3.76 3.48 2.80
CA TYR A 26 -4.81 3.01 3.68
C TYR A 26 -5.13 1.53 3.43
N HIS A 27 -5.29 1.13 2.17
CA HIS A 27 -5.54 -0.26 1.81
C HIS A 27 -4.41 -1.20 2.29
N GLN A 28 -3.15 -0.81 2.09
CA GLN A 28 -2.00 -1.61 2.53
C GLN A 28 -1.87 -1.73 4.05
N LYS A 29 -2.23 -0.67 4.79
CA LYS A 29 -2.09 -0.62 6.25
C LYS A 29 -3.26 -1.25 7.00
N GLU A 30 -4.48 -1.02 6.52
CA GLU A 30 -5.70 -1.38 7.25
C GLU A 30 -6.40 -2.58 6.61
N ILE A 31 -6.75 -2.49 5.32
CA ILE A 31 -7.58 -3.51 4.65
C ILE A 31 -6.82 -4.83 4.46
N ALA A 32 -5.61 -4.79 3.89
CA ALA A 32 -4.88 -6.01 3.55
C ALA A 32 -4.57 -6.90 4.77
N PRO A 33 -4.16 -6.35 5.95
CA PRO A 33 -4.02 -7.14 7.16
C PRO A 33 -5.34 -7.71 7.68
N LEU A 34 -6.45 -6.95 7.61
CA LEU A 34 -7.77 -7.42 8.03
C LEU A 34 -8.26 -8.56 7.14
N GLU A 35 -8.13 -8.45 5.82
CA GLU A 35 -8.47 -9.54 4.89
C GLU A 35 -7.66 -10.81 5.19
N LYS A 36 -6.37 -10.66 5.47
CA LYS A 36 -5.50 -11.79 5.82
C LYS A 36 -6.00 -12.48 7.08
N LYS A 37 -6.28 -11.73 8.15
CA LYS A 37 -6.80 -12.27 9.42
C LYS A 37 -8.16 -12.95 9.22
N TYR A 38 -9.06 -12.31 8.46
CA TYR A 38 -10.38 -12.86 8.16
C TYR A 38 -10.27 -14.22 7.44
N ARG A 39 -9.45 -14.29 6.38
CA ARG A 39 -9.21 -15.56 5.67
C ARG A 39 -8.59 -16.63 6.59
N GLN A 40 -7.68 -16.25 7.48
CA GLN A 40 -7.11 -17.17 8.47
C GLN A 40 -8.17 -17.69 9.45
N ALA A 41 -9.06 -16.83 9.96
CA ALA A 41 -10.16 -17.22 10.85
C ALA A 41 -11.12 -18.19 10.16
N LEU A 42 -11.48 -17.94 8.89
CA LEU A 42 -12.29 -18.85 8.10
C LEU A 42 -11.62 -20.21 7.89
N ASN A 43 -10.33 -20.23 7.57
CA ASN A 43 -9.57 -21.48 7.42
C ASN A 43 -9.51 -22.29 8.72
N ALA A 44 -9.44 -21.60 9.87
CA ALA A 44 -9.50 -22.21 11.20
C ALA A 44 -10.93 -22.58 11.64
N LYS A 45 -11.95 -22.31 10.80
CA LYS A 45 -13.38 -22.48 11.11
C LYS A 45 -13.84 -21.72 12.36
N ASN A 46 -13.13 -20.64 12.70
CA ASN A 46 -13.49 -19.77 13.81
C ASN A 46 -14.44 -18.67 13.30
N TYR A 47 -15.72 -19.04 13.17
CA TYR A 47 -16.74 -18.19 12.55
C TYR A 47 -17.10 -16.97 13.39
N GLU A 48 -17.04 -17.06 14.71
CA GLU A 48 -17.31 -15.93 15.61
C GLU A 48 -16.30 -14.80 15.37
N VAL A 49 -15.01 -15.15 15.34
CA VAL A 49 -13.94 -14.20 15.04
C VAL A 49 -14.04 -13.72 13.59
N ALA A 50 -14.38 -14.61 12.64
CA ALA A 50 -14.56 -14.22 11.25
C ALA A 50 -15.68 -13.17 11.07
N ASP A 51 -16.81 -13.28 11.78
CA ASP A 51 -17.90 -12.30 11.71
C ASP A 51 -17.47 -10.92 12.21
N THR A 52 -16.75 -10.87 13.34
CA THR A 52 -16.21 -9.61 13.86
C THR A 52 -15.25 -8.93 12.87
N LEU A 53 -14.32 -9.71 12.31
CA LEU A 53 -13.36 -9.23 11.31
C LEU A 53 -14.05 -8.78 10.01
N LEU A 54 -15.13 -9.43 9.60
CA LEU A 54 -15.90 -9.04 8.42
C LEU A 54 -16.58 -7.68 8.62
N ARG A 55 -17.13 -7.41 9.81
CA ARG A 55 -17.72 -6.10 10.14
C ARG A 55 -16.67 -4.99 10.12
N GLU A 56 -15.49 -5.25 10.69
CA GLU A 56 -14.36 -4.31 10.63
C GLU A 56 -13.88 -4.08 9.20
N LEU A 57 -13.75 -5.15 8.41
CA LEU A 57 -13.37 -5.07 7.00
C LEU A 57 -14.37 -4.21 6.20
N THR A 58 -15.66 -4.38 6.44
CA THR A 58 -16.72 -3.63 5.75
C THR A 58 -16.61 -2.13 6.05
N LYS A 59 -16.40 -1.76 7.31
CA LYS A 59 -16.16 -0.37 7.72
C LYS A 59 -14.88 0.20 7.09
N ALA A 60 -13.79 -0.58 7.09
CA ALA A 60 -12.55 -0.15 6.47
C ALA A 60 -12.70 0.05 4.96
N GLN A 61 -13.49 -0.79 4.28
CA GLN A 61 -13.80 -0.64 2.86
C GLN A 61 -14.66 0.61 2.57
N GLU A 62 -15.61 0.95 3.42
CA GLU A 62 -16.37 2.20 3.35
C GLU A 62 -15.44 3.42 3.44
N GLU A 63 -14.55 3.43 4.43
CA GLU A 63 -13.58 4.51 4.60
C GLU A 63 -12.60 4.59 3.42
N HIS A 64 -12.15 3.45 2.90
CA HIS A 64 -11.30 3.41 1.72
C HIS A 64 -11.97 4.03 0.48
N ARG A 65 -13.29 3.86 0.31
CA ARG A 65 -14.04 4.56 -0.75
C ARG A 65 -13.95 6.07 -0.59
N LEU A 66 -14.06 6.59 0.64
CA LEU A 66 -13.91 8.02 0.92
C LEU A 66 -12.51 8.54 0.53
N TRP A 67 -11.46 7.80 0.89
CA TRP A 67 -10.09 8.13 0.50
C TRP A 67 -9.90 8.13 -1.02
N HIS A 68 -10.54 7.20 -1.71
CA HIS A 68 -10.50 7.11 -3.18
C HIS A 68 -11.19 8.30 -3.85
N HIS A 69 -12.32 8.77 -3.30
CA HIS A 69 -13.03 9.97 -3.77
C HIS A 69 -12.22 11.25 -3.53
N ARG A 70 -11.55 11.37 -2.39
CA ARG A 70 -10.71 12.54 -2.04
C ARG A 70 -9.48 12.69 -2.94
N LYS A 71 -8.97 11.59 -3.53
CA LYS A 71 -7.79 11.58 -4.41
C LYS A 71 -6.54 12.23 -3.81
N GLU A 72 -6.43 12.19 -2.48
CA GLU A 72 -5.30 12.78 -1.76
C GLU A 72 -4.01 12.02 -2.08
N LYS A 73 -2.90 12.75 -2.30
CA LYS A 73 -1.60 12.18 -2.65
C LYS A 73 -0.61 12.39 -1.52
N VAL A 74 0.07 11.32 -1.13
CA VAL A 74 1.10 11.31 -0.09
C VAL A 74 2.45 11.01 -0.72
N ARG A 75 3.49 11.71 -0.28
CA ARG A 75 4.86 11.48 -0.72
C ARG A 75 5.38 10.16 -0.15
N ILE A 76 5.94 9.32 -0.99
CA ILE A 76 6.61 8.07 -0.60
C ILE A 76 8.11 8.37 -0.44
N LYS A 77 8.70 7.80 0.60
CA LYS A 77 10.13 7.90 0.90
C LYS A 77 10.94 6.90 0.07
#